data_AF-A0A7W3X3M3-F1
#
_entry.id   AF-A0A7W3X3M3-F1
#
_cell.length_a   1.000
_cell.length_b   1.000
_cell.length_c   1.000
_cell.angle_alpha   90.00
_cell.angle_beta   90.00
_cell.angle_gamma   90.00
#
_symmetry.space_group_name_H-M   'P 1'
#
loop_
_entity.id
_entity.type
_entity.pdbx_description
1 polymer ?
#
loop_
_entity_poly.entity_id
_entity_poly.type
_entity_poly.pdbx_seq_one_letter_code
_entity_poly.pdbx_strand_id
1 'polypeptide(L)'
;MLLKNCRWITFACLLFTATIFAEVSITEVQPLKFPSALMHFDKNTIVEVNWKGNIANSTNTTLLDADYYQGRYLVTSDTSSLISLDVISLSNESFVDLKRIRIRYKNKTYNSFPVSGLANPGIKGEFIEVGAKLVAKKKTAQGVKYPQYLLTIQEQ
;
A
#
# COMPACT_ATOMS: atom_id res chain seq x y z
N MET A 1 49.03 16.50 -62.15
CA MET A 1 47.71 15.83 -62.29
C MET A 1 47.35 15.29 -60.92
N LEU A 2 46.42 15.97 -60.22
CA LEU A 2 46.12 15.78 -58.79
C LEU A 2 45.34 14.47 -58.54
N LEU A 3 45.81 13.65 -57.59
CA LEU A 3 45.03 12.56 -57.01
C LEU A 3 43.88 13.13 -56.15
N LYS A 4 42.64 12.78 -56.51
CA LYS A 4 41.43 13.09 -55.72
C LYS A 4 41.26 12.04 -54.61
N ASN A 5 41.50 12.45 -53.36
CA ASN A 5 41.14 11.67 -52.17
C ASN A 5 39.64 11.81 -51.88
N CYS A 6 38.88 10.77 -52.17
CA CYS A 6 37.46 10.67 -51.82
C CYS A 6 37.34 10.04 -50.41
N ARG A 7 37.14 10.87 -49.38
CA ARG A 7 36.90 10.40 -48.00
C ARG A 7 35.41 10.11 -47.82
N TRP A 8 35.08 8.84 -47.66
CA TRP A 8 33.76 8.38 -47.25
C TRP A 8 33.58 8.70 -45.77
N ILE A 9 32.63 9.57 -45.44
CA ILE A 9 32.24 9.87 -44.06
C ILE A 9 31.13 8.88 -43.70
N THR A 10 31.48 7.87 -42.92
CA THR A 10 30.53 6.95 -42.29
C THR A 10 29.77 7.71 -41.19
N PHE A 11 28.49 7.99 -41.43
CA PHE A 11 27.59 8.58 -40.44
C PHE A 11 27.19 7.49 -39.44
N ALA A 12 27.86 7.44 -38.28
CA ALA A 12 27.49 6.54 -37.21
C ALA A 12 26.16 7.00 -36.58
N CYS A 13 25.07 6.30 -36.91
CA CYS A 13 23.77 6.52 -36.31
C CYS A 13 23.80 5.97 -34.87
N LEU A 14 23.98 6.86 -33.89
CA LEU A 14 23.83 6.55 -32.47
C LEU A 14 22.36 6.26 -32.19
N LEU A 15 22.01 4.97 -32.06
CA LEU A 15 20.72 4.54 -31.53
C LEU A 15 20.66 4.93 -30.06
N PHE A 16 20.06 6.10 -29.79
CA PHE A 16 19.64 6.47 -28.45
C PHE A 16 18.50 5.53 -28.04
N THR A 17 18.80 4.54 -27.20
CA THR A 17 17.77 3.74 -26.54
C THR A 17 17.09 4.63 -25.52
N ALA A 18 15.83 5.00 -25.76
CA ALA A 18 15.01 5.64 -24.76
C ALA A 18 14.83 4.65 -23.59
N THR A 19 15.41 4.97 -22.43
CA THR A 19 15.07 4.30 -21.17
C THR A 19 13.64 4.73 -20.82
N ILE A 20 12.68 3.85 -21.10
CA ILE A 20 11.30 4.02 -20.65
C ILE A 20 11.33 3.78 -19.14
N PHE A 21 11.31 4.86 -18.37
CA PHE A 21 11.01 4.78 -16.95
C PHE A 21 9.50 4.56 -16.84
N ALA A 22 9.12 3.42 -16.30
CA ALA A 22 7.75 3.10 -15.96
C ALA A 22 7.52 3.62 -14.53
N GLU A 23 6.54 4.52 -14.33
CA GLU A 23 6.31 5.15 -13.03
C GLU A 23 4.92 4.78 -12.48
N VAL A 24 4.90 4.03 -11.38
CA VAL A 24 3.74 3.97 -10.48
C VAL A 24 3.86 5.06 -9.44
N SER A 25 2.81 5.89 -9.35
CA SER A 25 2.67 6.89 -8.30
C SER A 25 1.61 6.46 -7.29
N ILE A 26 1.91 6.69 -6.02
CA ILE A 26 1.02 6.40 -4.89
C ILE A 26 0.76 7.71 -4.15
N THR A 27 -0.50 8.13 -4.13
CA THR A 27 -0.93 9.29 -3.34
C THR A 27 -1.77 8.81 -2.16
N GLU A 28 -1.33 9.08 -0.93
CA GLU A 28 -2.14 8.84 0.26
C GLU A 28 -3.29 9.85 0.31
N VAL A 29 -4.52 9.33 0.28
CA VAL A 29 -5.73 10.16 0.41
C VAL A 29 -6.15 10.24 1.87
N GLN A 30 -6.03 9.12 2.59
CA GLN A 30 -6.18 9.08 4.04
C GLN A 30 -5.43 7.85 4.61
N PRO A 31 -4.81 7.97 5.79
CA PRO A 31 -4.16 6.84 6.45
C PRO A 31 -5.19 5.87 7.04
N LEU A 32 -4.78 4.66 7.42
CA LEU A 32 -5.65 3.80 8.24
C LEU A 32 -5.74 4.37 9.66
N LYS A 33 -6.96 4.55 10.18
CA LYS A 33 -7.19 5.03 11.55
C LYS A 33 -8.11 4.10 12.33
N PHE A 34 -7.72 3.84 13.57
CA PHE A 34 -8.51 3.09 14.54
C PHE A 34 -9.14 4.06 15.56
N PRO A 35 -10.35 3.73 16.06
CA PRO A 35 -11.00 4.52 17.10
C PRO A 35 -10.29 4.39 18.43
N SER A 36 -10.58 5.29 19.37
CA SER A 36 -10.24 5.07 20.78
C SER A 36 -11.09 3.94 21.35
N ALA A 37 -10.48 3.12 22.22
CA ALA A 37 -11.13 1.96 22.79
C ALA A 37 -10.75 1.73 24.25
N LEU A 38 -11.67 1.17 25.02
CA LEU A 38 -11.39 0.72 26.37
C LEU A 38 -10.39 -0.46 26.31
N MET A 39 -9.35 -0.43 27.14
CA MET A 39 -8.40 -1.53 27.19
C MET A 39 -8.83 -2.61 28.18
N HIS A 40 -8.68 -3.87 27.77
CA HIS A 40 -8.70 -5.00 28.70
C HIS A 40 -7.33 -5.21 29.34
N PHE A 41 -7.32 -5.51 30.64
CA PHE A 41 -6.09 -5.78 31.40
C PHE A 41 -5.73 -7.28 31.45
N ASP A 42 -6.73 -8.14 31.34
CA ASP A 42 -6.66 -9.60 31.50
C ASP A 42 -6.53 -10.35 30.16
N LYS A 43 -7.02 -9.77 29.07
CA LYS A 43 -6.99 -10.32 27.71
C LYS A 43 -6.55 -9.30 26.66
N ASN A 44 -6.40 -9.75 25.42
CA ASN A 44 -6.07 -8.86 24.32
C ASN A 44 -7.25 -7.95 23.98
N THR A 45 -6.96 -6.68 23.72
CA THR A 45 -7.90 -5.71 23.17
C THR A 45 -7.81 -5.77 21.64
N ILE A 46 -8.94 -5.93 20.98
CA ILE A 46 -9.03 -6.10 19.53
C ILE A 46 -9.98 -5.06 18.97
N VAL A 47 -9.51 -4.35 17.95
CA VAL A 47 -10.33 -3.47 17.11
C VAL A 47 -10.02 -3.79 15.65
N GLU A 48 -11.05 -3.99 14.83
CA GLU A 48 -10.88 -4.25 13.40
C GLU A 48 -11.67 -3.24 12.58
N VAL A 49 -10.97 -2.50 11.72
CA VAL A 49 -11.54 -1.60 10.72
C VAL A 49 -11.37 -2.28 9.36
N ASN A 50 -12.48 -2.56 8.68
CA ASN A 50 -12.44 -3.21 7.37
C ASN A 50 -12.12 -2.21 6.24
N TRP A 51 -11.84 -2.74 5.05
CA TRP A 51 -11.52 -1.93 3.87
C TRP A 51 -12.68 -1.02 3.40
N LYS A 52 -13.91 -1.24 3.89
CA LYS A 52 -15.07 -0.36 3.63
C LYS A 52 -15.16 0.81 4.62
N GLY A 53 -14.23 0.92 5.57
CA GLY A 53 -14.30 1.93 6.64
C GLY A 53 -15.33 1.62 7.71
N ASN A 54 -15.66 0.35 7.96
CA ASN A 54 -16.59 -0.04 9.02
C ASN A 54 -15.89 -0.89 10.10
N ILE A 55 -16.41 -0.84 11.33
CA ILE A 55 -16.01 -1.76 12.40
C ILE A 55 -16.45 -3.18 12.04
N ALA A 56 -15.52 -4.13 12.11
CA ALA A 56 -15.81 -5.54 11.86
C ALA A 56 -16.14 -6.28 13.16
N ASN A 57 -16.84 -7.41 13.01
CA ASN A 57 -17.34 -8.27 14.10
C ASN A 57 -16.25 -8.87 15.01
N SER A 58 -14.96 -8.72 14.66
CA SER A 58 -13.87 -9.24 15.48
C SER A 58 -13.42 -8.28 16.60
N THR A 59 -13.95 -7.05 16.59
CA THR A 59 -13.77 -6.08 17.68
C THR A 59 -14.39 -6.62 18.97
N ASN A 60 -13.62 -6.63 20.05
CA ASN A 60 -14.02 -7.28 21.31
C ASN A 60 -14.14 -6.32 22.49
N THR A 61 -14.06 -5.02 22.24
CA THR A 61 -13.98 -3.98 23.26
C THR A 61 -14.96 -2.84 22.98
N THR A 62 -15.24 -2.03 24.01
CA THR A 62 -16.04 -0.81 23.91
C THR A 62 -15.25 0.27 23.18
N LEU A 63 -15.85 0.82 22.13
CA LEU A 63 -15.33 1.99 21.42
C LEU A 63 -15.78 3.26 22.13
N LEU A 64 -14.87 4.22 22.27
CA LEU A 64 -15.13 5.50 22.94
C LEU A 64 -15.50 6.61 21.96
N ASP A 65 -15.22 6.40 20.68
CA ASP A 65 -15.56 7.30 19.59
C ASP A 65 -15.88 6.51 18.30
N ALA A 66 -16.34 7.26 17.29
CA ALA A 66 -16.58 6.76 15.94
C ALA A 66 -15.59 7.36 14.93
N ASP A 67 -14.41 7.80 15.39
CA ASP A 67 -13.40 8.46 14.57
C ASP A 67 -12.40 7.44 14.03
N TYR A 68 -12.83 6.71 13.00
CA TYR A 68 -12.06 5.66 12.35
C TYR A 68 -12.36 5.61 10.86
N TYR A 69 -11.39 5.13 10.08
CA TYR A 69 -11.54 4.98 8.64
C TYR A 69 -10.48 4.03 8.09
N GLN A 70 -10.80 3.40 6.96
CA GLN A 70 -9.86 2.59 6.18
C GLN A 70 -8.70 3.45 5.66
N GLY A 71 -7.54 2.85 5.41
CA GLY A 71 -6.52 3.51 4.60
C GLY A 71 -7.00 3.61 3.15
N ARG A 72 -6.79 4.75 2.49
CA ARG A 72 -7.13 4.94 1.08
C ARG A 72 -5.98 5.58 0.33
N TYR A 73 -5.55 4.93 -0.74
CA TYR A 73 -4.44 5.35 -1.58
C TYR A 73 -4.93 5.42 -3.03
N LEU A 74 -4.68 6.53 -3.71
CA LEU A 74 -4.87 6.63 -5.16
C LEU A 74 -3.58 6.17 -5.82
N VAL A 75 -3.66 5.17 -6.67
CA VAL A 75 -2.51 4.63 -7.40
C VAL A 75 -2.72 4.91 -8.87
N THR A 76 -1.73 5.51 -9.52
CA THR A 76 -1.72 5.76 -10.96
C THR A 76 -0.51 5.09 -11.59
N SER A 77 -0.61 4.78 -12.87
CA SER A 77 0.51 4.30 -13.68
C SER A 77 0.40 4.94 -15.06
N ASP A 78 1.54 5.32 -15.63
CA ASP A 78 1.66 5.85 -16.99
C ASP A 78 1.94 4.75 -18.04
N THR A 79 2.06 3.50 -17.61
CA THR A 79 2.29 2.36 -18.50
C THR A 79 1.09 1.43 -18.62
N SER A 80 1.26 0.34 -19.37
CA SER A 80 0.30 -0.77 -19.44
C SER A 80 0.75 -2.00 -18.65
N SER A 81 1.86 -1.94 -17.91
CA SER A 81 2.40 -3.09 -17.17
C SER A 81 1.46 -3.52 -16.04
N LEU A 82 1.40 -4.82 -15.76
CA LEU A 82 0.74 -5.29 -14.55
C LEU A 82 1.46 -4.75 -13.32
N ILE A 83 0.76 -4.70 -12.18
CA ILE A 83 1.37 -4.29 -10.92
C ILE A 83 1.43 -5.46 -9.94
N SER A 84 2.40 -5.41 -9.05
CA SER A 84 2.42 -6.18 -7.81
C SER A 84 2.09 -5.28 -6.63
N LEU A 85 1.58 -5.89 -5.57
CA LEU A 85 1.28 -5.22 -4.32
C LEU A 85 1.78 -6.07 -3.17
N ASP A 86 2.45 -5.44 -2.23
CA ASP A 86 2.87 -6.06 -0.98
C ASP A 86 2.53 -5.15 0.20
N VAL A 87 2.23 -5.75 1.34
CA VAL A 87 1.98 -5.01 2.58
C VAL A 87 2.55 -5.72 3.79
N ILE A 88 3.32 -4.99 4.58
CA ILE A 88 4.04 -5.53 5.73
C ILE A 88 3.73 -4.67 6.96
N SER A 89 3.32 -5.29 8.07
CA SER A 89 3.22 -4.61 9.36
C SER A 89 4.61 -4.32 9.92
N LEU A 90 4.89 -3.06 10.27
CA LEU A 90 6.21 -2.65 10.75
C LEU A 90 6.49 -3.01 12.21
N SER A 91 5.45 -3.41 12.97
CA SER A 91 5.59 -3.83 14.39
C SER A 91 6.33 -2.79 15.24
N ASN A 92 6.14 -1.51 14.94
CA ASN A 92 6.81 -0.37 15.55
C ASN A 92 6.27 -0.01 16.94
N GLU A 93 5.12 -0.55 17.32
CA GLU A 93 4.48 -0.34 18.62
C GLU A 93 4.62 -1.57 19.51
N SER A 94 5.26 -1.42 20.66
CA SER A 94 5.45 -2.54 21.59
C SER A 94 4.11 -3.05 22.11
N PHE A 95 3.93 -4.36 22.07
CA PHE A 95 2.71 -5.07 22.44
C PHE A 95 1.45 -4.75 21.62
N VAL A 96 1.58 -4.00 20.51
CA VAL A 96 0.48 -3.74 19.57
C VAL A 96 0.83 -4.35 18.22
N ASP A 97 0.04 -5.33 17.79
CA ASP A 97 0.21 -5.95 16.49
C ASP A 97 -0.84 -5.43 15.49
N LEU A 98 -0.42 -5.12 14.27
CA LEU A 98 -1.33 -4.97 13.13
C LEU A 98 -1.42 -6.31 12.39
N LYS A 99 -2.61 -6.91 12.34
CA LYS A 99 -2.87 -8.25 11.80
C LYS A 99 -3.98 -8.22 10.76
N ARG A 100 -4.09 -9.32 10.01
CA ARG A 100 -5.18 -9.55 9.04
C ARG A 100 -5.39 -8.33 8.13
N ILE A 101 -4.30 -7.74 7.65
CA ILE A 101 -4.38 -6.65 6.67
C ILE A 101 -5.12 -7.19 5.45
N ARG A 102 -6.10 -6.43 4.98
CA ARG A 102 -6.95 -6.75 3.83
C ARG A 102 -6.94 -5.56 2.90
N ILE A 103 -6.69 -5.81 1.63
CA ILE A 103 -6.59 -4.78 0.62
C ILE A 103 -7.66 -5.00 -0.44
N ARG A 104 -8.41 -3.95 -0.77
CA ARG A 104 -9.35 -3.91 -1.89
C ARG A 104 -8.70 -3.20 -3.06
N TYR A 105 -8.73 -3.81 -4.23
CA TYR A 105 -8.28 -3.22 -5.48
C TYR A 105 -9.15 -3.73 -6.64
N LYS A 106 -9.65 -2.83 -7.50
CA LYS A 106 -10.54 -3.16 -8.63
C LYS A 106 -11.65 -4.15 -8.29
N ASN A 107 -12.35 -3.88 -7.20
CA ASN A 107 -13.45 -4.72 -6.74
C ASN A 107 -13.03 -6.20 -6.45
N LYS A 108 -11.75 -6.46 -6.14
CA LYS A 108 -11.23 -7.72 -5.56
C LYS A 108 -10.55 -7.47 -4.21
N THR A 109 -10.70 -8.41 -3.28
CA THR A 109 -10.13 -8.32 -1.94
C THR A 109 -9.02 -9.34 -1.79
N TYR A 110 -7.88 -8.87 -1.31
CA TYR A 110 -6.66 -9.63 -1.12
C TYR A 110 -6.33 -9.68 0.38
N ASN A 111 -5.90 -10.84 0.85
CA ASN A 111 -5.61 -11.14 2.26
C ASN A 111 -4.28 -11.89 2.46
N SER A 112 -3.56 -12.13 1.36
CA SER A 112 -2.25 -12.78 1.32
C SER A 112 -1.36 -11.95 0.42
N PHE A 113 -0.15 -11.66 0.91
CA PHE A 113 0.81 -10.77 0.26
C PHE A 113 2.20 -11.42 0.26
N PRO A 114 3.04 -11.15 -0.76
CA PRO A 114 2.78 -10.27 -1.90
C PRO A 114 1.75 -10.87 -2.88
N VAL A 115 1.10 -10.01 -3.65
CA VAL A 115 0.23 -10.38 -4.78
C VAL A 115 0.77 -9.78 -6.07
N SER A 116 0.79 -10.56 -7.15
CA SER A 116 1.29 -10.15 -8.46
C SER A 116 0.24 -10.34 -9.56
N GLY A 117 0.53 -9.81 -10.74
CA GLY A 117 -0.35 -9.92 -11.91
C GLY A 117 -1.64 -9.10 -11.78
N LEU A 118 -1.64 -8.04 -10.97
CA LEU A 118 -2.78 -7.18 -10.82
C LEU A 118 -2.91 -6.27 -12.05
N ALA A 119 -4.14 -6.06 -12.53
CA ALA A 119 -4.39 -5.18 -13.65
C ALA A 119 -3.85 -3.77 -13.37
N ASN A 120 -3.21 -3.14 -14.36
CA ASN A 120 -2.69 -1.79 -14.27
C ASN A 120 -3.77 -0.77 -13.83
N PRO A 121 -3.47 0.19 -12.93
CA PRO A 121 -4.45 1.18 -12.45
C PRO A 121 -4.79 2.27 -13.48
N GLY A 122 -3.93 2.47 -14.48
CA GLY A 122 -4.05 3.46 -15.54
C GLY A 122 -3.76 4.88 -15.07
N ILE A 123 -3.75 5.81 -16.02
CA ILE A 123 -3.44 7.24 -15.78
C ILE A 123 -4.54 7.90 -14.93
N LYS A 124 -5.79 7.46 -15.07
CA LYS A 124 -6.92 7.93 -14.22
C LYS A 124 -6.81 7.43 -12.78
N GLY A 125 -5.99 6.40 -12.57
CA GLY A 125 -5.77 5.77 -11.29
C GLY A 125 -6.91 4.89 -10.82
N GLU A 126 -6.61 4.16 -9.76
CA GLU A 126 -7.52 3.27 -9.06
C GLU A 126 -7.27 3.38 -7.56
N PHE A 127 -8.33 3.23 -6.77
CA PHE A 127 -8.20 3.25 -5.33
C PHE A 127 -7.77 1.91 -4.78
N ILE A 128 -6.84 1.98 -3.82
CA ILE A 128 -6.49 0.90 -2.93
C ILE A 128 -7.03 1.22 -1.55
N GLU A 129 -7.90 0.35 -1.04
CA GLU A 129 -8.50 0.50 0.29
C GLU A 129 -7.94 -0.56 1.23
N VAL A 130 -7.41 -0.12 2.36
CA VAL A 130 -6.70 -0.96 3.34
C VAL A 130 -7.52 -1.04 4.62
N GLY A 131 -7.90 -2.24 5.03
CA GLY A 131 -8.43 -2.53 6.36
C GLY A 131 -7.48 -3.43 7.13
N ALA A 132 -7.52 -3.39 8.46
CA ALA A 132 -6.73 -4.27 9.29
C ALA A 132 -7.35 -4.48 10.68
N LYS A 133 -6.81 -5.47 11.38
CA LYS A 133 -7.12 -5.80 12.76
C LYS A 133 -5.97 -5.37 13.66
N LEU A 134 -6.22 -4.43 14.54
CA LEU A 134 -5.32 -4.03 15.61
C LEU A 134 -5.52 -4.96 16.81
N VAL A 135 -4.42 -5.47 17.36
CA VAL A 135 -4.40 -6.33 18.54
C VAL A 135 -3.42 -5.75 19.56
N ALA A 136 -3.94 -5.09 20.59
CA ALA A 136 -3.15 -4.71 21.76
C ALA A 136 -3.12 -5.89 22.74
N LYS A 137 -1.92 -6.41 23.02
CA LYS A 137 -1.72 -7.57 23.92
C LYS A 137 -2.04 -7.18 25.36
N LYS A 138 -2.34 -8.17 26.19
CA LYS A 138 -2.40 -7.97 27.65
C LYS A 138 -1.16 -7.23 28.15
N LYS A 139 -1.32 -6.34 29.13
CA LYS A 139 -0.27 -5.47 29.69
C LYS A 139 0.29 -4.39 28.75
N THR A 140 -0.31 -4.17 27.58
CA THR A 140 0.02 -3.00 26.77
C THR A 140 -0.25 -1.74 27.61
N ALA A 141 0.71 -0.81 27.61
CA ALA A 141 0.53 0.47 28.30
C ALA A 141 -0.60 1.27 27.62
N GLN A 142 -1.46 1.89 28.44
CA GLN A 142 -2.49 2.80 27.96
C GLN A 142 -1.87 4.03 27.29
N GLY A 143 -2.67 4.66 26.43
CA GLY A 143 -2.29 5.86 25.69
C GLY A 143 -2.42 5.68 24.19
N VAL A 144 -2.10 6.74 23.46
CA VAL A 144 -2.17 6.76 22.00
C VAL A 144 -1.12 5.82 21.41
N LYS A 145 -1.51 5.05 20.39
CA LYS A 145 -0.66 4.11 19.67
C LYS A 145 -0.71 4.41 18.19
N TYR A 146 0.43 4.30 17.52
CA TYR A 146 0.57 4.57 16.09
C TYR A 146 1.16 3.37 15.37
N PRO A 147 0.45 2.22 15.31
CA PRO A 147 0.94 1.08 14.55
C PRO A 147 1.02 1.43 13.06
N GLN A 148 2.10 1.01 12.40
CA GLN A 148 2.41 1.35 11.01
C GLN A 148 2.51 0.09 10.15
N TYR A 149 2.32 0.28 8.85
CA TYR A 149 2.59 -0.71 7.82
C TYR A 149 3.30 -0.04 6.63
N LEU A 150 4.00 -0.85 5.85
CA LEU A 150 4.58 -0.46 4.57
C LEU A 150 3.71 -1.05 3.46
N LEU A 151 3.18 -0.20 2.58
CA LEU A 151 2.51 -0.59 1.34
C LEU A 151 3.50 -0.39 0.19
N THR A 152 3.81 -1.46 -0.53
CA THR A 152 4.71 -1.43 -1.69
C THR A 152 3.91 -1.77 -2.95
N ILE A 153 4.07 -0.96 -3.99
CA ILE A 153 3.46 -1.21 -5.30
C ILE A 153 4.56 -1.05 -6.34
N GLN A 154 4.65 -2.03 -7.25
CA GLN A 154 5.67 -2.06 -8.29
C GLN A 154 5.05 -2.46 -9.61
N GLU A 155 5.55 -1.92 -10.70
CA GLU A 155 5.24 -2.43 -12.04
C GLU A 155 6.05 -3.69 -12.33
N GLN A 156 5.49 -4.54 -13.18
CA GLN A 156 6.07 -5.81 -13.61
C GLN A 156 6.49 -5.78 -15.08
#